data_AF-A0A934CNV1-F1
#
_entry.id   AF-A0A934CNV1-F1
#
_cell.length_a   1.000
_cell.length_b   1.000
_cell.length_c   1.000
_cell.angle_alpha   90.00
_cell.angle_beta   90.00
_cell.angle_gamma   90.00
#
_symmetry.space_group_name_H-M   'P 1'
#
loop_
_entity.id
_entity.type
_entity.pdbx_description
1 polymer ?
#
loop_
_entity_poly.entity_id
_entity_poly.type
_entity_poly.pdbx_seq_one_letter_code
_entity_poly.pdbx_strand_id
1 'polypeptide(L)'
;MSSEINPGEDVKTSWLIGGALAIAYAVFAHYVSVVTDLGAWFGFIQNVGINTALAFVFGRTLAAGRRPLVTKVAAMVHEEMSPALNRYTRQVTVAWTLFFTAYALVSAGLFFLAPVEAWSVFANILSLPLIAVMFLAENEVRKRTLPKHDQVGLVGTVRAVRAKFRR
;
A
#
# COMPACT_ATOMS: atom_id res chain seq x y z
N MET A 1 -12.19 -33.85 -62.15
CA MET A 1 -12.94 -32.66 -61.67
C MET A 1 -11.91 -31.74 -61.04
N SER A 2 -11.24 -30.97 -61.89
CA SER A 2 -10.09 -30.13 -61.51
C SER A 2 -10.66 -28.84 -60.92
N SER A 3 -10.37 -28.53 -59.66
CA SER A 3 -10.67 -27.22 -59.09
C SER A 3 -9.81 -26.19 -59.84
N GLU A 4 -10.42 -25.41 -60.73
CA GLU A 4 -9.78 -24.22 -61.30
C GLU A 4 -9.43 -23.30 -60.13
N ILE A 5 -8.15 -23.23 -59.80
CA ILE A 5 -7.61 -22.29 -58.83
C ILE A 5 -7.81 -20.91 -59.44
N ASN A 6 -8.69 -20.09 -58.84
CA ASN A 6 -8.97 -18.73 -59.29
C ASN A 6 -8.03 -17.75 -58.57
N PRO A 7 -6.89 -17.37 -59.18
CA PRO A 7 -5.85 -16.61 -58.49
C PRO A 7 -6.32 -15.23 -58.00
N GLY A 8 -7.38 -14.67 -58.60
CA GLY A 8 -7.96 -13.39 -58.17
C GLY A 8 -8.78 -13.47 -56.88
N GLU A 9 -9.31 -14.65 -56.55
CA GLU A 9 -10.09 -14.90 -55.33
C GLU A 9 -9.17 -15.16 -54.13
N ASP A 10 -8.07 -15.88 -54.36
CA ASP A 10 -7.04 -16.14 -53.35
C ASP A 10 -6.36 -14.83 -52.89
N VAL A 11 -6.05 -13.93 -53.82
CA VAL A 11 -5.45 -12.63 -53.49
C VAL A 11 -6.42 -11.76 -52.67
N LYS A 12 -7.70 -11.69 -53.06
CA LYS A 12 -8.72 -10.94 -52.29
C LYS A 12 -8.91 -11.51 -50.89
N THR A 13 -8.98 -12.84 -50.78
CA THR A 13 -9.12 -13.54 -49.49
C THR A 13 -7.91 -13.28 -48.59
N SER A 14 -6.69 -13.28 -49.14
CA SER A 14 -5.48 -12.93 -48.40
C SER A 14 -5.50 -11.49 -47.88
N TRP A 15 -5.95 -10.52 -48.67
CA TRP A 15 -6.08 -9.12 -48.21
C TRP A 15 -7.15 -8.96 -47.13
N LEU A 16 -8.28 -9.67 -47.26
CA LEU A 16 -9.35 -9.65 -46.26
C LEU A 16 -8.89 -10.24 -44.93
N ILE A 17 -8.20 -11.39 -44.96
CA ILE A 17 -7.65 -12.03 -43.75
C ILE A 17 -6.57 -11.14 -43.12
N GLY A 18 -5.64 -10.59 -43.92
CA GLY A 18 -4.61 -9.68 -43.44
C GLY A 18 -5.19 -8.42 -42.79
N GLY A 19 -6.22 -7.83 -43.42
CA GLY A 19 -6.95 -6.69 -42.86
C GLY A 19 -7.67 -7.02 -41.55
N ALA A 20 -8.35 -8.17 -41.48
CA ALA A 20 -9.02 -8.63 -40.26
C ALA A 20 -8.04 -8.86 -39.10
N LEU A 21 -6.88 -9.47 -39.39
CA LEU A 21 -5.83 -9.68 -38.39
C LEU A 21 -5.22 -8.35 -37.90
N ALA A 22 -4.99 -7.39 -38.80
CA ALA A 22 -4.48 -6.08 -38.43
C ALA A 22 -5.47 -5.31 -37.53
N ILE A 23 -6.77 -5.37 -37.84
CA ILE A 23 -7.82 -4.79 -37.01
C ILE A 23 -7.89 -5.48 -35.66
N ALA A 24 -7.87 -6.82 -35.62
CA ALA A 24 -7.89 -7.58 -34.37
C ALA A 24 -6.68 -7.24 -33.48
N TYR A 25 -5.48 -7.11 -34.06
CA TYR A 25 -4.28 -6.68 -33.35
C TYR A 25 -4.41 -5.26 -32.80
N ALA A 26 -4.91 -4.31 -33.60
CA ALA A 26 -5.11 -2.93 -33.17
C ALA A 26 -6.12 -2.82 -32.02
N VAL A 27 -7.25 -3.54 -32.11
CA VAL A 27 -8.26 -3.62 -31.03
C VAL A 27 -7.66 -4.24 -29.78
N PHE A 28 -6.91 -5.33 -29.91
CA PHE A 28 -6.25 -5.98 -28.79
C PHE A 28 -5.22 -5.06 -28.12
N ALA A 29 -4.36 -4.40 -28.89
CA ALA A 29 -3.38 -3.46 -28.37
C ALA A 29 -4.04 -2.27 -27.66
N HIS A 30 -5.12 -1.72 -28.24
CA HIS A 30 -5.91 -0.66 -27.61
C HIS A 30 -6.55 -1.13 -26.30
N TYR A 31 -7.16 -2.32 -26.29
CA TYR A 31 -7.74 -2.93 -25.08
C TYR A 31 -6.69 -3.10 -23.97
N VAL A 32 -5.51 -3.65 -24.29
CA VAL A 32 -4.42 -3.81 -23.32
C VAL A 32 -3.94 -2.45 -22.79
N SER A 33 -3.80 -1.45 -23.67
CA SER A 33 -3.42 -0.09 -23.25
C SER A 33 -4.43 0.54 -22.29
N VAL A 34 -5.74 0.40 -22.56
CA VAL A 34 -6.78 0.95 -21.70
C VAL A 34 -6.83 0.23 -20.36
N VAL A 35 -6.75 -1.10 -20.35
CA VAL A 35 -6.81 -1.90 -19.11
C VAL A 35 -5.58 -1.66 -18.23
N THR A 36 -4.39 -1.53 -18.82
CA THR A 36 -3.16 -1.26 -18.06
C THR A 36 -3.20 0.13 -17.43
N ASP A 37 -3.66 1.15 -18.16
CA ASP A 37 -3.79 2.51 -17.64
C ASP A 37 -4.85 2.58 -16.52
N LEU A 38 -6.03 2.00 -16.74
CA LEU A 38 -7.07 1.91 -15.69
C LEU A 38 -6.58 1.16 -14.45
N GLY A 39 -5.82 0.08 -14.64
CA GLY A 39 -5.22 -0.69 -13.56
C GLY A 39 -4.21 0.13 -12.75
N ALA A 40 -3.38 0.93 -13.42
CA ALA A 40 -2.41 1.81 -12.78
C ALA A 40 -3.10 2.89 -11.94
N TRP A 41 -4.11 3.56 -12.50
CA TRP A 41 -4.92 4.57 -11.78
C TRP A 41 -5.64 3.98 -10.57
N PHE A 42 -6.27 2.81 -10.73
CA PHE A 42 -6.94 2.14 -9.62
C PHE A 42 -5.96 1.79 -8.50
N GLY A 43 -4.82 1.17 -8.84
CA GLY A 43 -3.78 0.83 -7.87
C GLY A 43 -3.21 2.07 -7.19
N PHE A 44 -3.03 3.17 -7.92
CA PHE A 44 -2.60 4.45 -7.39
C PHE A 44 -3.57 5.03 -6.36
N ILE A 45 -4.85 5.15 -6.73
CA ILE A 45 -5.90 5.68 -5.85
C ILE A 45 -6.02 4.81 -4.60
N GLN A 46 -5.99 3.48 -4.74
CA GLN A 46 -6.01 2.57 -3.61
C GLN A 46 -4.79 2.78 -2.69
N ASN A 47 -3.60 2.82 -3.28
CA ASN A 47 -2.34 2.94 -2.53
C ASN A 47 -2.27 4.27 -1.76
N VAL A 48 -2.45 5.39 -2.44
CA VAL A 48 -2.44 6.72 -1.80
C VAL A 48 -3.63 6.91 -0.87
N GLY A 49 -4.80 6.43 -1.26
CA GLY A 49 -6.02 6.51 -0.45
C GLY A 49 -5.86 5.81 0.90
N ILE A 50 -5.37 4.57 0.92
CA ILE A 50 -5.14 3.82 2.16
C ILE A 50 -4.09 4.53 3.04
N ASN A 51 -2.95 4.92 2.49
CA ASN A 51 -1.89 5.57 3.26
C ASN A 51 -2.33 6.93 3.81
N THR A 52 -3.06 7.72 3.02
CA THR A 52 -3.62 9.01 3.45
C THR A 52 -4.67 8.81 4.53
N ALA A 53 -5.55 7.82 4.40
CA ALA A 53 -6.54 7.49 5.42
C ALA A 53 -5.87 7.06 6.73
N LEU A 54 -4.83 6.23 6.67
CA LEU A 54 -4.04 5.85 7.84
C LEU A 54 -3.35 7.06 8.49
N ALA A 55 -2.68 7.90 7.70
CA ALA A 55 -2.08 9.14 8.18
C ALA A 55 -3.12 10.03 8.87
N PHE A 56 -4.31 10.19 8.28
CA PHE A 56 -5.39 10.96 8.85
C PHE A 56 -5.91 10.36 10.16
N VAL A 57 -6.11 9.04 10.23
CA VAL A 57 -6.57 8.36 11.45
C VAL A 57 -5.57 8.54 12.58
N PHE A 58 -4.27 8.30 12.34
CA PHE A 58 -3.23 8.51 13.34
C PHE A 58 -3.10 9.99 13.70
N GLY A 59 -3.00 10.88 12.71
CA GLY A 59 -2.84 12.32 12.87
C GLY A 59 -3.98 12.97 13.66
N ARG A 60 -5.23 12.59 13.38
CA ARG A 60 -6.41 13.10 14.11
C ARG A 60 -6.37 12.76 15.61
N THR A 61 -5.68 11.69 16.00
CA THR A 61 -5.52 11.34 17.43
C THR A 61 -4.44 12.14 18.15
N LEU A 62 -3.61 12.91 17.42
CA LEU A 62 -2.58 13.77 18.00
C LEU A 62 -3.08 15.16 18.42
N ALA A 63 -4.31 15.53 18.03
CA ALA A 63 -4.94 16.80 18.38
C ALA A 63 -5.07 17.00 19.90
N ALA A 64 -4.97 18.25 20.35
CA ALA A 64 -5.06 18.60 21.77
C ALA A 64 -6.34 18.03 22.42
N GLY A 65 -6.20 17.44 23.61
CA GLY A 65 -7.31 16.80 24.35
C GLY A 65 -7.68 15.38 23.90
N ARG A 66 -7.05 14.82 22.86
CA ARG A 66 -7.28 13.43 22.43
C ARG A 66 -6.13 12.52 22.87
N ARG A 67 -6.48 11.28 23.22
CA ARG A 67 -5.47 10.22 23.45
C ARG A 67 -4.98 9.68 22.09
N PRO A 68 -3.66 9.65 21.84
CA PRO A 68 -3.08 9.07 20.63
C PRO A 68 -3.51 7.61 20.43
N LEU A 69 -3.61 7.16 19.18
CA LEU A 69 -4.12 5.82 18.88
C LEU A 69 -3.30 4.72 19.56
N VAL A 70 -1.97 4.82 19.52
CA VAL A 70 -1.08 3.84 20.15
C VAL A 70 -1.22 3.89 21.68
N THR A 71 -1.47 5.06 22.26
CA THR A 71 -1.77 5.21 23.70
C THR A 71 -3.06 4.49 24.08
N LYS A 72 -4.11 4.59 23.25
CA LYS A 72 -5.37 3.86 23.47
C LYS A 72 -5.16 2.36 23.44
N VAL A 73 -4.36 1.87 22.48
CA VAL A 73 -4.03 0.45 22.36
C VAL A 73 -3.20 -0.04 23.54
N ALA A 74 -2.18 0.72 23.95
CA ALA A 74 -1.37 0.40 25.11
C ALA A 74 -2.19 0.36 26.42
N ALA A 75 -3.11 1.32 26.61
CA ALA A 75 -3.97 1.38 27.78
C ALA A 75 -4.96 0.21 27.91
N MET A 76 -5.17 -0.60 26.87
CA MET A 76 -5.96 -1.83 26.97
C MET A 76 -5.20 -3.00 27.57
N VAL A 77 -3.87 -2.91 27.61
CA VAL A 77 -2.94 -3.99 28.01
C VAL A 77 -2.15 -3.64 29.27
N HIS A 78 -1.85 -2.36 29.49
CA HIS A 78 -1.17 -1.87 30.69
C HIS A 78 -2.20 -1.37 31.71
N GLU A 79 -2.11 -1.86 32.96
CA GLU A 79 -2.99 -1.45 34.06
C GLU A 79 -2.77 0.01 34.48
N GLU A 80 -1.51 0.47 34.46
CA GLU A 80 -1.14 1.86 34.72
C GLU A 80 -0.37 2.46 33.56
N MET A 81 -0.81 3.64 33.10
CA MET A 81 -0.16 4.38 32.01
C MET A 81 0.79 5.43 32.59
N SER A 82 2.07 5.09 32.70
CA SER A 82 3.08 6.03 33.19
C SER A 82 3.19 7.28 32.28
N PRO A 83 3.56 8.46 32.82
CA PRO A 83 3.76 9.67 32.00
C PRO A 83 4.80 9.48 30.89
N ALA A 84 5.82 8.64 31.12
CA ALA A 84 6.83 8.29 30.12
C ALA A 84 6.22 7.46 28.98
N LEU A 85 5.40 6.45 29.29
CA LEU A 85 4.70 5.63 28.31
C LEU A 85 3.70 6.44 27.47
N ASN A 86 3.01 7.41 28.09
CA ASN A 86 2.13 8.34 27.37
C ASN A 86 2.89 9.21 26.35
N ARG A 87 4.07 9.76 26.72
CA ARG A 87 4.91 10.53 25.80
C ARG A 87 5.45 9.65 24.67
N TYR A 88 5.95 8.46 25.00
CA TYR A 88 6.46 7.51 24.01
C TYR A 88 5.39 7.11 22.99
N THR A 89 4.21 6.69 23.44
CA THR A 89 3.11 6.27 22.54
C THR A 89 2.61 7.43 21.66
N ARG A 90 2.67 8.67 22.16
CA ARG A 90 2.43 9.87 21.34
C ARG A 90 3.49 10.05 20.25
N GLN A 91 4.78 9.94 20.58
CA GLN A 91 5.87 10.01 19.60
C GLN A 91 5.77 8.92 18.53
N VAL A 92 5.42 7.69 18.93
CA VAL A 92 5.17 6.60 17.97
C VAL A 92 4.02 6.95 17.04
N THR A 93 2.93 7.54 17.56
CA THR A 93 1.79 7.97 16.73
C THR A 93 2.21 9.07 15.73
N VAL A 94 3.06 10.02 16.15
CA VAL A 94 3.66 11.01 15.23
C VAL A 94 4.49 10.34 14.16
N ALA A 95 5.36 9.40 14.52
CA ALA A 95 6.25 8.73 13.58
C ALA A 95 5.45 7.93 12.53
N TRP A 96 4.41 7.20 12.93
CA TRP A 96 3.50 6.53 11.98
C TRP A 96 2.75 7.52 11.07
N THR A 97 2.31 8.65 11.62
CA THR A 97 1.64 9.70 10.82
C THR A 97 2.57 10.22 9.73
N LEU A 98 3.80 10.60 10.11
CA LEU A 98 4.82 11.09 9.18
C LEU A 98 5.23 10.04 8.16
N PHE A 99 5.37 8.78 8.58
CA PHE A 99 5.67 7.67 7.67
C PHE A 99 4.60 7.53 6.60
N PHE A 100 3.32 7.43 6.97
CA PHE A 100 2.24 7.26 6.00
C PHE A 100 2.05 8.49 5.10
N THR A 101 2.24 9.70 5.64
CA THR A 101 2.22 10.93 4.84
C THR A 101 3.36 10.94 3.83
N ALA A 102 4.60 10.68 4.26
CA ALA A 102 5.75 10.64 3.37
C ALA A 102 5.60 9.54 2.31
N TYR A 103 5.12 8.36 2.69
CA TYR A 103 4.84 7.27 1.77
C TYR A 103 3.83 7.68 0.69
N ALA A 104 2.72 8.30 1.07
CA ALA A 104 1.70 8.76 0.13
C ALA A 104 2.25 9.81 -0.84
N LEU A 105 3.06 10.76 -0.35
CA LEU A 105 3.70 11.79 -1.17
C LEU A 105 4.71 11.21 -2.16
N VAL A 106 5.54 10.25 -1.73
CA VAL A 106 6.50 9.56 -2.61
C VAL A 106 5.76 8.72 -3.64
N SER A 107 4.71 7.99 -3.25
CA SER A 107 3.86 7.22 -4.18
C SER A 107 3.24 8.13 -5.24
N ALA A 108 2.68 9.28 -4.85
CA ALA A 108 2.17 10.28 -5.78
C ALA A 108 3.25 10.86 -6.69
N GLY A 109 4.41 11.22 -6.14
CA GLY A 109 5.54 11.71 -6.92
C GLY A 109 5.99 10.70 -7.97
N LEU A 110 6.15 9.43 -7.59
CA LEU A 110 6.53 8.36 -8.53
C LEU A 110 5.46 8.13 -9.60
N PHE A 111 4.18 8.17 -9.24
CA PHE A 111 3.11 7.95 -10.22
C PHE A 111 3.07 9.03 -11.30
N PHE A 112 3.29 10.31 -10.93
CA PHE A 112 3.21 11.43 -11.87
C PHE A 112 4.53 11.77 -12.58
N LEU A 113 5.68 11.44 -11.97
CA LEU A 113 6.99 11.90 -12.44
C LEU A 113 7.91 10.77 -12.91
N ALA A 114 7.53 9.50 -12.74
CA ALA A 114 8.35 8.34 -13.08
C ALA A 114 7.57 7.31 -13.92
N PRO A 115 8.26 6.35 -14.56
CA PRO A 115 7.59 5.24 -15.22
C PRO A 115 6.71 4.43 -14.26
N VAL A 116 5.59 3.91 -14.76
CA VAL A 116 4.59 3.17 -13.96
C VAL A 116 5.20 1.94 -13.28
N GLU A 117 6.24 1.35 -13.86
CA GLU A 117 6.97 0.22 -13.31
C GLU A 117 7.69 0.61 -12.01
N ALA A 118 8.32 1.78 -11.98
CA ALA A 118 9.01 2.28 -10.79
C ALA A 118 8.03 2.57 -9.65
N TRP A 119 6.89 3.20 -9.98
CA TRP A 119 5.79 3.38 -9.03
C TRP A 119 5.26 2.03 -8.52
N SER A 120 5.03 1.06 -9.42
CA SER A 120 4.51 -0.26 -9.06
C SER A 120 5.46 -1.04 -8.14
N VAL A 121 6.76 -1.02 -8.41
CA VAL A 121 7.78 -1.62 -7.52
C VAL A 121 7.71 -0.97 -6.13
N PHE A 122 7.64 0.36 -6.06
CA PHE A 122 7.51 1.05 -4.77
C PHE A 122 6.21 0.67 -4.05
N ALA A 123 5.08 0.75 -4.75
CA ALA A 123 3.74 0.58 -4.20
C ALA A 123 3.43 -0.86 -3.77
N ASN A 124 4.01 -1.86 -4.45
CA ASN A 124 3.67 -3.28 -4.26
C ASN A 124 4.81 -4.11 -3.65
N ILE A 125 6.07 -3.80 -3.96
CA ILE A 125 7.23 -4.57 -3.49
C ILE A 125 7.85 -3.92 -2.26
N LEU A 126 8.05 -2.60 -2.27
CA LEU A 126 8.75 -1.91 -1.18
C LEU A 126 7.87 -1.56 0.02
N SER A 127 6.55 -1.56 -0.13
CA SER A 127 5.59 -1.29 0.95
C SER A 127 5.79 -2.19 2.17
N LEU A 128 5.87 -3.51 1.96
CA LEU A 128 6.06 -4.46 3.06
C LEU A 128 7.43 -4.30 3.77
N PRO A 129 8.58 -4.25 3.05
CA PRO A 129 9.87 -3.93 3.65
C PRO A 129 9.88 -2.61 4.42
N LEU A 130 9.29 -1.54 3.88
CA LEU A 130 9.25 -0.23 4.54
C LEU A 130 8.44 -0.27 5.84
N ILE A 131 7.29 -0.95 5.83
CA ILE A 131 6.49 -1.18 7.03
C ILE A 131 7.27 -2.01 8.05
N ALA A 132 7.97 -3.06 7.62
CA ALA A 132 8.78 -3.90 8.50
C ALA A 132 9.92 -3.10 9.15
N VAL A 133 10.64 -2.29 8.37
CA VAL A 133 11.67 -1.38 8.87
C VAL A 133 11.10 -0.40 9.88
N MET A 134 9.92 0.17 9.62
CA MET A 134 9.25 1.07 10.55
C MET A 134 8.92 0.39 11.89
N PHE A 135 8.43 -0.85 11.86
CA PHE A 135 8.20 -1.64 13.08
C PHE A 135 9.50 -1.99 13.82
N LEU A 136 10.56 -2.33 13.09
CA LEU A 136 11.86 -2.61 13.69
C LEU A 136 12.42 -1.35 14.36
N ALA A 137 12.34 -0.19 13.69
CA ALA A 137 12.75 1.08 14.25
C ALA A 137 11.95 1.43 15.51
N GLU A 138 10.62 1.25 15.50
CA GLU A 138 9.78 1.43 16.68
C GLU A 138 10.24 0.52 17.84
N ASN A 139 10.48 -0.77 17.56
CA ASN A 139 10.90 -1.73 18.56
C ASN A 139 12.27 -1.41 19.16
N GLU A 140 13.22 -0.94 18.36
CA GLU A 140 14.53 -0.53 18.86
C GLU A 140 14.44 0.76 19.69
N VAL A 141 13.65 1.74 19.27
CA VAL A 141 13.38 2.95 20.07
C VAL A 141 12.70 2.58 21.39
N ARG A 142 11.77 1.61 21.38
CA ARG A 142 11.11 1.08 22.57
C ARG A 142 12.11 0.52 23.58
N LYS A 143 13.01 -0.35 23.13
CA LYS A 143 14.04 -0.99 23.98
C LYS A 143 14.98 0.02 24.62
N ARG A 144 15.32 1.09 23.88
CA ARG A 144 16.22 2.14 24.35
C ARG A 144 15.55 3.11 25.33
N THR A 145 14.27 3.40 25.14
CA THR A 145 13.57 4.47 25.86
C THR A 145 12.78 3.97 27.07
N LEU A 146 12.23 2.75 27.02
CA LEU A 146 11.35 2.22 28.06
C LEU A 146 12.03 1.17 28.95
N PRO A 147 11.78 1.18 30.27
CA PRO A 147 12.19 0.11 31.18
C PRO A 147 11.62 -1.25 30.79
N LYS A 148 12.30 -2.35 31.16
CA LYS A 148 11.94 -3.73 30.75
C LYS A 148 10.50 -4.15 31.08
N HIS A 149 9.86 -3.58 32.10
CA HIS A 149 8.46 -3.87 32.45
C HIS A 149 7.45 -3.23 31.46
N ASP A 150 7.83 -2.16 30.78
CA ASP A 150 7.00 -1.43 29.79
C ASP A 150 7.32 -1.82 28.34
N GLN A 151 8.26 -2.76 28.13
CA GLN A 151 8.71 -3.20 26.80
C GLN A 151 7.74 -4.16 26.08
N VAL A 152 6.46 -4.22 26.48
CA VAL A 152 5.45 -5.04 25.80
C VAL A 152 5.22 -4.47 24.40
N GLY A 153 5.94 -5.02 23.41
CA GLY A 153 5.85 -4.61 22.01
C GLY A 153 4.48 -4.90 21.40
N LEU A 154 4.22 -4.39 20.20
CA LEU A 154 2.94 -4.55 19.48
C LEU A 154 2.51 -6.03 19.36
N VAL A 155 3.48 -6.94 19.16
CA VAL A 155 3.26 -8.40 19.14
C VAL A 155 2.81 -8.94 20.51
N GLY A 156 3.38 -8.40 21.59
CA GLY A 156 2.99 -8.70 22.97
C GLY A 156 1.58 -8.19 23.27
N THR A 157 1.24 -6.99 22.79
CA THR A 157 -0.11 -6.42 22.87
C THR A 157 -1.12 -7.29 22.11
N VAL A 158 -0.82 -7.70 20.87
CA VAL A 158 -1.70 -8.58 20.08
C VAL A 158 -1.89 -9.94 20.76
N ARG A 159 -0.82 -10.52 21.33
CA ARG A 159 -0.90 -11.77 22.09
C ARG A 159 -1.75 -11.61 23.36
N ALA A 160 -1.60 -10.51 24.09
CA ALA A 160 -2.38 -10.21 25.29
C ALA A 160 -3.87 -10.00 24.97
N VAL A 161 -4.18 -9.24 23.91
CA VAL A 161 -5.55 -9.04 23.43
C VAL A 161 -6.19 -10.37 23.00
N ARG A 162 -5.47 -11.20 22.24
CA ARG A 162 -5.95 -12.53 21.81
C ARG A 162 -6.20 -13.46 23.01
N ALA A 163 -5.39 -13.38 24.06
CA ALA A 163 -5.61 -14.13 25.29
C ALA A 163 -6.85 -13.65 26.06
N LYS A 164 -7.14 -12.35 26.02
CA LYS A 164 -8.31 -11.75 26.69
C LYS A 164 -9.64 -12.13 26.04
N PHE A 165 -9.69 -12.28 24.72
CA PHE A 165 -10.88 -12.70 23.98
C PHE A 165 -11.11 -14.22 23.96
N ARG A 166 -10.18 -15.01 24.50
CA ARG A 166 -10.29 -16.48 24.61
C ARG A 166 -10.84 -16.95 25.97
N ARG A 167 -11.16 -16.01 26.87
CA ARG A 167 -11.90 -16.26 28.12
C ARG A 167 -13.35 -15.85 27.89
#